data_AF-A0A6C0DIN0-F1
#
_entry.id   AF-A0A6C0DIN0-F1
#
_cell.length_a   1.000
_cell.length_b   1.000
_cell.length_c   1.000
_cell.angle_alpha   90.00
_cell.angle_beta   90.00
_cell.angle_gamma   90.00
#
_symmetry.space_group_name_H-M   'P 1'
#
loop_
_entity.id
_entity.type
_entity.pdbx_description
1 polymer ?
#
loop_
_entity_poly.entity_id
_entity_poly.type
_entity_poly.pdbx_seq_one_letter_code
_entity_poly.pdbx_strand_id
1 'polypeptide(L)'
;MNLFSLITWFFYLLMINNTCLILTLHHGKKMDLNMKKEKTKFKSNYYLPKSENQEKYMNYLNSPDVDLIIALGPAGTGKTFFACLKAITQIKNGEIRKLIITRPVVAVEEEEIGFLPGSLVKKMDPWTRPIFDIFLEFFSRSELDNFIHSDIIEISPLAFMRGRTFKDALIIADEMQNSTPTQMKMLITRMGVNSKMVITGDLNQSDLKIENGLEDLVKKLHIYKNKNSSLDIIKVVNFEKEDIERSELVKKILDIYENKTSTVIVQNSTNTNNDTNKIKPNNGYILNNDAALIPKHHITKNTDIFFNGL
;
A
#
# COMPACT_ATOMS: atom_id res chain seq x y z
N MET A 1 -55.66 42.18 -19.13
CA MET A 1 -54.44 41.37 -19.33
C MET A 1 -54.35 41.04 -20.80
N ASN A 2 -53.29 41.50 -21.48
CA ASN A 2 -53.17 41.36 -22.93
C ASN A 2 -53.00 39.89 -23.33
N LEU A 3 -53.74 39.46 -24.35
CA LEU A 3 -53.74 38.09 -24.90
C LEU A 3 -52.31 37.60 -25.24
N PHE A 4 -51.43 38.54 -25.61
CA PHE A 4 -50.02 38.27 -25.88
C PHE A 4 -49.24 37.79 -24.64
N SER A 5 -49.55 38.29 -23.43
CA SER A 5 -48.85 37.88 -22.20
C SER A 5 -49.27 36.50 -21.73
N LEU A 6 -50.51 36.08 -22.02
CA LEU A 6 -51.00 34.74 -21.72
C LEU A 6 -50.36 33.68 -22.63
N ILE A 7 -50.18 34.00 -23.92
CA ILE A 7 -49.56 33.08 -24.89
C ILE A 7 -48.07 32.90 -24.56
N THR A 8 -47.36 33.96 -24.18
CA THR A 8 -45.94 33.83 -23.78
C THR A 8 -45.77 33.04 -22.49
N TRP A 9 -46.69 33.16 -21.53
CA TRP A 9 -46.67 32.35 -20.31
C TRP A 9 -47.00 30.89 -20.59
N PHE A 10 -47.93 30.61 -21.51
CA PHE A 10 -48.29 29.27 -21.92
C PHE A 10 -47.13 28.56 -22.63
N PHE A 11 -46.38 29.26 -23.49
CA PHE A 11 -45.17 28.73 -24.12
C PHE A 11 -44.01 28.53 -23.13
N TYR A 12 -43.86 29.40 -22.14
CA TYR A 12 -42.84 29.25 -21.09
C TYR A 12 -43.14 28.05 -20.17
N LEU A 13 -44.41 27.80 -19.84
CA LEU A 13 -44.85 26.62 -19.10
C LEU A 13 -44.70 25.32 -19.92
N LEU A 14 -44.91 25.40 -21.24
CA LEU A 14 -44.70 24.27 -22.16
C LEU A 14 -43.21 23.93 -22.32
N MET A 15 -42.32 24.94 -22.30
CA MET A 15 -40.87 24.74 -22.39
C MET A 15 -40.24 24.21 -21.09
N ILE A 16 -40.80 24.55 -19.92
CA ILE A 16 -40.30 24.04 -18.63
C ILE A 16 -40.77 22.59 -18.37
N ASN A 17 -41.91 22.18 -18.91
CA ASN A 17 -42.44 20.83 -18.72
C ASN A 17 -42.03 19.82 -19.81
N ASN A 18 -41.43 20.26 -20.93
CA ASN A 18 -41.08 19.39 -22.06
C ASN A 18 -39.64 18.86 -22.10
N THR A 19 -38.87 18.98 -21.03
CA THR A 19 -37.65 18.15 -20.85
C THR A 19 -37.93 16.79 -20.21
N CYS A 20 -39.19 16.43 -19.93
CA CYS A 20 -39.52 15.22 -19.16
C CYS A 20 -40.47 14.22 -19.85
N LEU A 21 -40.87 14.38 -21.11
CA LEU A 21 -41.82 13.45 -21.73
C LEU A 21 -41.61 13.23 -23.25
N ILE A 22 -40.49 12.61 -23.63
CA ILE A 22 -40.42 11.85 -24.89
C ILE A 22 -40.24 10.38 -24.55
N LEU A 23 -41.35 9.80 -24.09
CA LEU A 23 -41.72 8.39 -24.15
C LEU A 23 -43.03 8.43 -24.96
N THR A 24 -43.05 8.09 -26.24
CA THR A 24 -43.32 6.72 -26.67
C THR A 24 -43.36 6.63 -28.21
N LEU A 25 -43.04 5.43 -28.72
CA LEU A 25 -43.41 4.87 -30.04
C LEU A 25 -42.55 5.24 -31.27
N HIS A 26 -41.36 4.67 -31.34
CA HIS A 26 -40.86 4.11 -32.60
C HIS A 26 -40.22 2.74 -32.34
N HIS A 27 -40.95 1.69 -32.73
CA HIS A 27 -40.52 0.32 -33.04
C HIS A 27 -39.22 -0.20 -32.38
N GLY A 28 -39.41 -0.98 -31.31
CA GLY A 28 -38.80 -2.30 -31.17
C GLY A 28 -37.30 -2.45 -31.42
N LYS A 29 -36.46 -1.69 -30.72
CA LYS A 29 -35.08 -2.09 -30.37
C LYS A 29 -34.73 -1.44 -29.04
N LYS A 30 -34.57 -2.25 -27.98
CA LYS A 30 -33.95 -1.82 -26.73
C LYS A 30 -32.57 -1.25 -27.08
N MET A 31 -32.43 0.06 -27.09
CA MET A 31 -31.12 0.69 -27.01
C MET A 31 -30.68 0.56 -25.56
N ASP A 32 -29.99 -0.54 -25.26
CA ASP A 32 -29.15 -0.63 -24.08
C ASP A 32 -28.16 0.54 -24.14
N LEU A 33 -28.45 1.61 -23.40
CA LEU A 33 -27.45 2.58 -22.98
C LEU A 33 -26.53 1.88 -21.97
N ASN A 34 -25.79 0.89 -22.45
CA ASN A 34 -24.57 0.41 -21.84
C ASN A 34 -23.57 1.58 -21.92
N MET A 35 -23.66 2.51 -20.96
CA MET A 35 -22.45 3.10 -20.42
C MET A 35 -21.60 1.92 -19.96
N LYS A 36 -20.72 1.45 -20.85
CA LYS A 36 -19.53 0.73 -20.45
C LYS A 36 -18.85 1.68 -19.47
N LYS A 37 -19.12 1.52 -18.17
CA LYS A 37 -18.08 1.71 -17.17
C LYS A 37 -16.96 0.83 -17.70
N GLU A 38 -16.00 1.44 -18.39
CA GLU A 38 -14.71 0.81 -18.56
C GLU A 38 -14.31 0.43 -17.13
N LYS A 39 -14.44 -0.85 -16.81
CA LYS A 39 -13.78 -1.43 -15.66
C LYS A 39 -12.32 -1.23 -15.99
N THR A 40 -11.77 -0.06 -15.65
CA THR A 40 -10.33 0.16 -15.55
C THR A 40 -9.82 -1.07 -14.81
N LYS A 41 -9.15 -1.99 -15.54
CA LYS A 41 -8.61 -3.22 -14.98
C LYS A 41 -7.89 -2.81 -13.70
N PHE A 42 -8.40 -3.27 -12.56
CA PHE A 42 -7.94 -2.81 -11.26
C PHE A 42 -6.43 -3.10 -11.21
N LYS A 43 -5.61 -2.09 -10.91
CA LYS A 43 -4.16 -2.28 -10.77
C LYS A 43 -3.78 -3.30 -9.68
N SER A 44 -4.71 -3.67 -8.81
CA SER A 44 -4.55 -4.73 -7.80
C SER A 44 -4.23 -6.08 -8.42
N ASN A 45 -4.68 -6.35 -9.66
CA ASN A 45 -4.31 -7.58 -10.35
C ASN A 45 -2.80 -7.66 -10.67
N TYR A 46 -2.05 -6.55 -10.57
CA TYR A 46 -0.59 -6.57 -10.65
C TYR A 46 0.08 -6.87 -9.30
N TYR A 47 -0.67 -6.82 -8.20
CA TYR A 47 -0.17 -6.99 -6.85
C TYR A 47 -0.82 -8.22 -6.21
N LEU A 48 -0.40 -9.39 -6.69
CA LEU A 48 -0.79 -10.68 -6.15
C LEU A 48 0.19 -11.13 -5.06
N PRO A 49 -0.28 -11.89 -4.05
CA PRO A 49 0.62 -12.57 -3.13
C PRO A 49 1.54 -13.50 -3.92
N LYS A 50 2.82 -13.51 -3.56
CA LYS A 50 3.86 -14.34 -4.20
C LYS A 50 4.39 -15.44 -3.28
N SER A 51 4.03 -15.39 -2.00
CA SER A 51 4.33 -16.43 -1.02
C SER A 51 3.08 -16.90 -0.29
N GLU A 52 3.15 -18.09 0.31
CA GLU A 52 2.06 -18.68 1.08
C GLU A 52 1.66 -17.79 2.28
N ASN A 53 2.64 -17.16 2.96
CA ASN A 53 2.36 -16.25 4.06
C ASN A 53 1.66 -14.97 3.59
N GLN A 54 2.00 -14.45 2.40
CA GLN A 54 1.29 -13.32 1.80
C GLN A 54 -0.14 -13.69 1.42
N GLU A 55 -0.35 -14.88 0.87
CA GLU A 55 -1.68 -15.38 0.53
C GLU A 55 -2.54 -15.56 1.79
N LYS A 56 -1.98 -16.18 2.83
CA LYS A 56 -2.60 -16.33 4.14
C LYS A 56 -2.99 -14.98 4.75
N TYR A 57 -2.09 -14.00 4.67
CA TYR A 57 -2.36 -12.64 5.15
C TYR A 57 -3.50 -11.97 4.39
N MET A 58 -3.50 -12.06 3.05
CA MET A 58 -4.58 -11.57 2.20
C MET A 58 -5.92 -12.24 2.51
N ASN A 59 -5.93 -13.55 2.80
CA ASN A 59 -7.12 -14.27 3.22
C ASN A 59 -7.67 -13.72 4.55
N TYR A 60 -6.82 -13.43 5.53
CA TYR A 60 -7.26 -12.80 6.78
C TYR A 60 -7.75 -11.36 6.61
N LEU A 61 -7.09 -10.57 5.75
CA LEU A 61 -7.54 -9.22 5.41
C LEU A 61 -8.95 -9.23 4.80
N ASN A 62 -9.26 -10.24 3.98
CA ASN A 62 -10.55 -10.38 3.32
C ASN A 62 -11.63 -11.11 4.15
N SER A 63 -11.23 -11.82 5.21
CA SER A 63 -12.17 -12.53 6.08
C SER A 63 -12.99 -11.55 6.94
N PRO A 64 -14.33 -11.62 6.93
CA PRO A 64 -15.18 -10.79 7.78
C PRO A 64 -15.12 -11.19 9.26
N ASP A 65 -14.70 -12.42 9.58
CA ASP A 65 -14.68 -12.96 10.95
C ASP A 65 -13.41 -12.61 11.74
N VAL A 66 -12.47 -11.90 11.10
CA VAL A 66 -11.17 -11.55 11.69
C VAL A 66 -11.14 -10.05 11.97
N ASP A 67 -11.24 -9.66 13.23
CA ASP A 67 -11.24 -8.24 13.62
C ASP A 67 -9.83 -7.68 13.80
N LEU A 68 -8.89 -8.50 14.30
CA LEU A 68 -7.52 -8.09 14.59
C LEU A 68 -6.50 -8.98 13.87
N ILE A 69 -5.62 -8.36 13.09
CA ILE A 69 -4.53 -9.06 12.40
C ILE A 69 -3.21 -8.49 12.88
N ILE A 70 -2.28 -9.37 13.27
CA ILE A 70 -0.92 -9.02 13.65
C ILE A 70 0.01 -9.63 12.61
N ALA A 71 0.62 -8.80 11.77
CA ALA A 71 1.57 -9.21 10.76
C ALA A 71 2.99 -8.85 11.22
N LEU A 72 3.79 -9.89 11.47
CA LEU A 72 5.16 -9.80 11.95
C LEU A 72 6.13 -10.19 10.85
N GLY A 73 7.29 -9.54 10.77
CA GLY A 73 8.41 -10.02 9.94
C GLY A 73 9.16 -8.89 9.25
N PRO A 74 10.15 -9.21 8.40
CA PRO A 74 11.12 -8.24 7.90
C PRO A 74 10.53 -7.20 6.94
N ALA A 75 11.22 -6.07 6.79
CA ALA A 75 10.90 -5.09 5.76
C ALA A 75 10.92 -5.73 4.36
N GLY A 76 9.98 -5.36 3.50
CA GLY A 76 9.87 -5.89 2.13
C GLY A 76 8.96 -7.11 1.96
N THR A 77 8.33 -7.62 3.03
CA THR A 77 7.36 -8.75 2.95
C THR A 77 5.93 -8.33 2.60
N GLY A 78 5.68 -7.03 2.42
CA GLY A 78 4.39 -6.51 1.96
C GLY A 78 3.33 -6.29 3.04
N LYS A 79 3.66 -6.42 4.34
CA LYS A 79 2.72 -6.26 5.48
C LYS A 79 1.86 -4.99 5.37
N THR A 80 2.50 -3.83 5.37
CA THR A 80 1.81 -2.53 5.30
C THR A 80 1.18 -2.31 3.93
N PHE A 81 1.84 -2.79 2.87
CA PHE A 81 1.38 -2.63 1.49
C PHE A 81 0.05 -3.34 1.23
N PHE A 82 -0.08 -4.62 1.57
CA PHE A 82 -1.33 -5.37 1.37
C PHE A 82 -2.46 -4.84 2.24
N ALA A 83 -2.17 -4.36 3.46
CA ALA A 83 -3.15 -3.66 4.28
C ALA A 83 -3.68 -2.38 3.60
N CYS A 84 -2.77 -1.58 3.00
CA CYS A 84 -3.15 -0.40 2.23
C CYS A 84 -3.95 -0.77 0.97
N LEU A 85 -3.58 -1.83 0.25
CA LEU A 85 -4.35 -2.32 -0.90
C LEU A 85 -5.78 -2.72 -0.52
N LYS A 86 -5.94 -3.40 0.62
CA LYS A 86 -7.27 -3.70 1.17
C LYS A 86 -8.03 -2.40 1.44
N ALA A 87 -7.43 -1.45 2.14
CA ALA A 87 -8.05 -0.16 2.43
C ALA A 87 -8.50 0.59 1.17
N ILE A 88 -7.63 0.69 0.16
CA ILE A 88 -7.94 1.32 -1.13
C ILE A 88 -9.15 0.65 -1.79
N THR A 89 -9.21 -0.68 -1.77
CA THR A 89 -10.33 -1.44 -2.33
C THR A 89 -11.62 -1.15 -1.58
N GLN A 90 -11.58 -1.14 -0.24
CA GLN A 90 -12.75 -0.85 0.58
C GLN A 90 -13.25 0.58 0.44
N ILE A 91 -12.36 1.57 0.34
CA ILE A 91 -12.72 2.97 0.08
C ILE A 91 -13.41 3.10 -1.28
N LYS A 92 -12.84 2.51 -2.33
CA LYS A 92 -13.44 2.53 -3.68
C LYS A 92 -14.81 1.88 -3.73
N ASN A 93 -15.03 0.83 -2.94
CA ASN A 93 -16.30 0.13 -2.85
C ASN A 93 -17.28 0.78 -1.86
N GLY A 94 -16.85 1.78 -1.08
CA GLY A 94 -17.65 2.39 -0.01
C GLY A 94 -17.93 1.45 1.17
N GLU A 95 -17.09 0.42 1.38
CA GLU A 95 -17.25 -0.59 2.44
C GLU A 95 -16.84 -0.08 3.83
N ILE A 96 -15.91 0.87 3.88
CA ILE A 96 -15.47 1.50 5.13
C ILE A 96 -15.81 2.99 5.10
N ARG A 97 -16.18 3.53 6.27
CA ARG A 97 -16.39 4.97 6.40
C ARG A 97 -15.09 5.73 6.62
N LYS A 98 -14.11 5.06 7.25
CA LYS A 98 -12.86 5.69 7.63
C LYS A 98 -11.68 4.72 7.61
N LEU A 99 -10.58 5.15 7.03
CA LEU A 99 -9.26 4.54 7.14
C LEU A 99 -8.44 5.38 8.12
N ILE A 100 -7.83 4.74 9.11
CA ILE A 100 -6.88 5.36 10.03
C ILE A 100 -5.54 4.66 9.89
N ILE A 101 -4.49 5.41 9.59
CA ILE A 101 -3.12 4.92 9.58
C ILE A 101 -2.36 5.64 10.69
N THR A 102 -1.76 4.86 11.57
CA THR A 102 -1.04 5.39 12.72
C THR A 102 0.30 4.72 12.91
N ARG A 103 1.28 5.48 13.37
CA ARG A 103 2.64 5.02 13.67
C ARG A 103 3.12 5.61 15.00
N PRO A 104 3.85 4.86 15.85
CA PRO A 104 4.55 5.43 16.99
C PRO A 104 5.56 6.48 16.53
N VAL A 105 5.64 7.62 17.22
CA VAL A 105 6.67 8.61 16.93
C VAL A 105 8.01 8.05 17.42
N VAL A 106 8.92 7.82 16.50
CA VAL A 106 10.33 7.58 16.78
C VAL A 106 11.03 8.89 16.48
N ALA A 107 11.61 9.51 17.50
CA ALA A 107 12.46 10.67 17.28
C ALA A 107 13.68 10.19 16.48
N VAL A 108 13.76 10.57 15.21
CA VAL A 108 15.02 10.53 14.47
C VAL A 108 15.81 11.73 14.98
N GLU A 109 17.02 11.51 15.46
CA GLU A 109 17.90 12.60 15.85
C GLU A 109 18.07 13.54 14.64
N GLU A 110 17.72 14.82 14.85
CA GLU A 110 17.87 15.95 13.92
C GLU A 110 17.10 15.92 12.59
N GLU A 111 15.78 16.11 12.63
CA GLU A 111 15.13 16.89 11.57
C GLU A 111 14.12 17.87 12.19
N GLU A 112 14.59 19.05 12.60
CA GLU A 112 13.72 20.21 12.78
C GLU A 112 13.22 20.65 11.40
N ILE A 113 12.11 20.07 10.96
CA ILE A 113 11.45 20.50 9.72
C ILE A 113 10.63 21.75 10.04
N GLY A 114 11.25 22.91 9.79
CA GLY A 114 10.58 24.20 9.77
C GLY A 114 9.36 24.19 8.85
N PHE A 115 8.32 24.93 9.25
CA PHE A 115 7.06 25.07 8.52
C PHE A 115 7.29 25.57 7.09
N LEU A 116 7.16 24.68 6.10
CA LEU A 116 7.15 25.06 4.69
C LEU A 116 5.72 25.41 4.24
N PRO A 117 5.46 26.62 3.72
CA PRO A 117 4.20 26.92 3.05
C PRO A 117 4.09 26.11 1.75
N GLY A 118 3.01 25.34 1.59
CA GLY A 118 2.84 24.44 0.43
C GLY A 118 1.64 23.51 0.52
N SER A 119 1.47 22.65 -0.50
CA SER A 119 0.43 21.61 -0.57
C SER A 119 0.49 20.65 0.62
N LEU A 120 -0.61 19.97 0.95
CA LEU A 120 -0.74 19.06 2.10
C LEU A 120 0.48 18.12 2.26
N VAL A 121 0.95 17.54 1.15
CA VAL A 121 2.14 16.68 1.08
C VAL A 121 3.46 17.34 1.52
N LYS A 122 3.64 18.65 1.34
CA LYS A 122 4.85 19.36 1.80
C LYS A 122 4.87 19.59 3.32
N LYS A 123 3.74 19.42 3.99
CA LYS A 123 3.57 19.61 5.44
C LYS A 123 3.54 18.29 6.22
N MET A 124 3.75 17.16 5.55
CA MET A 124 3.64 15.85 6.19
C MET A 124 4.99 15.40 6.72
N ASP A 125 4.95 14.69 7.84
CA ASP A 125 6.13 14.05 8.38
C ASP A 125 6.74 13.06 7.36
N PRO A 126 8.08 12.94 7.28
CA PRO A 126 8.76 12.06 6.33
C PRO A 126 8.26 10.60 6.34
N TRP A 127 7.86 10.08 7.50
CA TRP A 127 7.39 8.70 7.66
C TRP A 127 6.06 8.41 6.95
N THR A 128 5.26 9.44 6.66
CA THR A 128 3.97 9.28 5.97
C THR A 128 4.14 9.11 4.46
N ARG A 129 5.24 9.62 3.89
CA ARG A 129 5.45 9.67 2.44
C ARG A 129 5.36 8.29 1.75
N PRO A 130 5.98 7.21 2.26
CA PRO A 130 5.85 5.88 1.66
C PRO A 130 4.39 5.38 1.59
N ILE A 131 3.58 5.74 2.58
CA ILE A 131 2.14 5.41 2.59
C ILE A 131 1.44 6.17 1.47
N PHE A 132 1.63 7.49 1.39
CA PHE A 132 1.03 8.32 0.35
C PHE A 132 1.38 7.86 -1.07
N ASP A 133 2.63 7.45 -1.30
CA ASP A 133 3.07 6.96 -2.59
C ASP A 133 2.25 5.74 -3.05
N ILE A 134 1.91 4.82 -2.13
CA ILE A 134 1.03 3.68 -2.43
C ILE A 134 -0.37 4.18 -2.85
N PHE A 135 -0.97 5.12 -2.11
CA PHE A 135 -2.31 5.63 -2.45
C PHE A 135 -2.34 6.36 -3.80
N LEU A 136 -1.29 7.10 -4.15
CA LEU A 136 -1.16 7.84 -5.40
C LEU A 136 -1.05 6.93 -6.64
N GLU A 137 -0.71 5.65 -6.47
CA GLU A 137 -0.78 4.70 -7.58
C GLU A 137 -2.21 4.37 -8.03
N PHE A 138 -3.19 4.55 -7.13
CA PHE A 138 -4.58 4.13 -7.30
C PHE A 138 -5.59 5.28 -7.31
N PHE A 139 -5.23 6.41 -6.72
CA PHE A 139 -6.04 7.63 -6.67
C PHE A 139 -5.27 8.77 -7.31
N SER A 140 -5.97 9.63 -8.05
CA SER A 140 -5.40 10.91 -8.44
C SER A 140 -5.11 11.75 -7.20
N ARG A 141 -4.18 12.71 -7.34
CA ARG A 141 -3.83 13.58 -6.22
C ARG A 141 -5.03 14.33 -5.65
N SER A 142 -5.92 14.82 -6.52
CA SER A 142 -7.13 15.54 -6.11
C SER A 142 -8.10 14.64 -5.34
N GLU A 143 -8.26 13.37 -5.74
CA GLU A 143 -9.10 12.43 -4.99
C GLU A 143 -8.53 12.16 -3.60
N LEU A 144 -7.22 11.94 -3.50
CA LEU A 144 -6.56 11.68 -2.23
C LEU A 144 -6.67 12.90 -1.28
N ASP A 145 -6.42 14.11 -1.79
CA ASP A 145 -6.60 15.34 -1.00
C ASP A 145 -8.06 15.47 -0.52
N ASN A 146 -9.05 15.14 -1.38
CA ASN A 146 -10.46 15.13 -0.99
C ASN A 146 -10.77 14.08 0.10
N PHE A 147 -10.22 12.87 0.01
CA PHE A 147 -10.42 11.84 1.04
C PHE A 147 -9.84 12.25 2.39
N ILE A 148 -8.72 12.97 2.39
CA ILE A 148 -8.11 13.50 3.62
C ILE A 148 -8.94 14.64 4.19
N HIS A 149 -9.34 15.60 3.34
CA HIS A 149 -10.16 16.73 3.77
C HIS A 149 -11.55 16.33 4.29
N SER A 150 -12.10 15.23 3.77
CA SER A 150 -13.38 14.66 4.21
C SER A 150 -13.25 13.65 5.35
N ASP A 151 -12.07 13.52 5.95
CA ASP A 151 -11.78 12.59 7.06
C ASP A 151 -12.00 11.10 6.73
N ILE A 152 -12.11 10.73 5.45
CA ILE A 152 -12.18 9.35 4.97
C ILE A 152 -10.83 8.66 5.15
N ILE A 153 -9.72 9.34 4.87
CA ILE A 153 -8.36 8.87 5.14
C ILE A 153 -7.74 9.77 6.19
N GLU A 154 -7.38 9.20 7.33
CA GLU A 154 -6.66 9.88 8.39
C GLU A 154 -5.28 9.23 8.60
N ILE A 155 -4.22 10.03 8.53
CA ILE A 155 -2.85 9.58 8.80
C ILE A 155 -2.31 10.45 9.93
N SER A 156 -2.15 9.87 11.10
CA SER A 156 -1.87 10.60 12.34
C SER A 156 -0.92 9.81 13.25
N PRO A 157 -0.07 10.47 14.06
CA PRO A 157 0.74 9.79 15.05
C PRO A 157 -0.07 9.04 16.11
N LEU A 158 0.51 8.00 16.71
CA LEU A 158 -0.16 7.14 17.71
C LEU A 158 -0.72 7.89 18.92
N ALA A 159 -0.10 9.00 19.31
CA ALA A 159 -0.57 9.83 20.42
C ALA A 159 -1.99 10.39 20.20
N PHE A 160 -2.39 10.63 18.94
CA PHE A 160 -3.71 11.17 18.57
C PHE A 160 -4.84 10.13 18.66
N MET A 161 -4.52 8.87 18.96
CA MET A 161 -5.53 7.81 19.10
C MET A 161 -6.18 7.81 20.49
N ARG A 162 -5.58 8.50 21.47
CA ARG A 162 -6.06 8.53 22.85
C ARG A 162 -7.47 9.11 22.95
N GLY A 163 -8.34 8.45 23.74
CA GLY A 163 -9.69 8.95 24.03
C GLY A 163 -10.70 8.79 22.89
N ARG A 164 -10.34 8.09 21.81
CA ARG A 164 -11.21 7.92 20.64
C ARG A 164 -11.91 6.57 20.64
N THR A 165 -12.84 6.38 19.72
CA THR A 165 -13.42 5.06 19.40
C THR A 165 -13.66 5.02 17.90
N PHE A 166 -13.13 3.99 17.25
CA PHE A 166 -13.17 3.85 15.80
C PHE A 166 -14.26 2.86 15.43
N LYS A 167 -15.31 3.33 14.75
CA LYS A 167 -16.44 2.50 14.29
C LYS A 167 -16.50 2.54 12.77
N ASP A 168 -16.83 1.40 12.16
CA ASP A 168 -16.92 1.26 10.70
C ASP A 168 -15.62 1.70 10.00
N ALA A 169 -14.49 1.31 10.60
CA ALA A 169 -13.18 1.77 10.21
C ALA A 169 -12.18 0.62 9.99
N LEU A 170 -11.26 0.82 9.05
CA LEU A 170 -10.04 0.02 8.95
C LEU A 170 -8.90 0.81 9.60
N ILE A 171 -8.24 0.21 10.59
CA ILE A 171 -7.11 0.81 11.29
C ILE A 171 -5.83 0.05 10.89
N ILE A 172 -4.84 0.76 10.38
CA ILE A 172 -3.50 0.24 10.10
C ILE A 172 -2.53 0.87 11.10
N ALA A 173 -2.00 0.07 12.00
CA ALA A 173 -1.02 0.46 13.00
C ALA A 173 0.35 -0.03 12.56
N ASP A 174 1.17 0.87 12.02
CA ASP A 174 2.43 0.55 11.37
C ASP A 174 3.63 0.71 12.29
N GLU A 175 4.67 -0.10 12.06
CA GLU A 175 5.95 -0.09 12.78
C GLU A 175 5.76 -0.16 14.32
N MET A 176 4.84 -1.02 14.74
CA MET A 176 4.38 -1.10 16.12
C MET A 176 5.37 -1.75 17.09
N GLN A 177 6.49 -2.28 16.60
CA GLN A 177 7.63 -2.64 17.46
C GLN A 177 8.17 -1.44 18.23
N ASN A 178 7.94 -0.22 17.73
CA ASN A 178 8.31 1.05 18.37
C ASN A 178 7.25 1.58 19.35
N SER A 179 6.23 0.79 19.67
CA SER A 179 5.23 1.15 20.69
C SER A 179 5.59 0.55 22.05
N THR A 180 5.12 1.17 23.14
CA THR A 180 5.14 0.53 24.48
C THR A 180 3.93 -0.38 24.67
N PRO A 181 3.96 -1.35 25.61
CA PRO A 181 2.79 -2.14 25.98
C PRO A 181 1.55 -1.28 26.32
N THR A 182 1.78 -0.15 26.99
CA THR A 182 0.72 0.80 27.34
C THR A 182 0.09 1.44 26.11
N GLN A 183 0.91 1.85 25.14
CA GLN A 183 0.42 2.42 23.87
C GLN A 183 -0.30 1.37 23.03
N MET A 184 0.22 0.14 22.97
CA MET A 184 -0.43 -0.98 22.27
C MET A 184 -1.82 -1.27 22.84
N LYS A 185 -1.92 -1.42 24.17
CA LYS A 185 -3.21 -1.61 24.87
C LYS A 185 -4.15 -0.41 24.66
N MET A 186 -3.61 0.81 24.71
CA MET A 186 -4.38 2.02 24.46
C MET A 186 -5.03 1.98 23.08
N LEU A 187 -4.27 1.65 22.03
CA LEU A 187 -4.75 1.60 20.65
C LEU A 187 -5.80 0.51 20.43
N ILE A 188 -5.50 -0.74 20.81
CA ILE A 188 -6.39 -1.88 20.57
C ILE A 188 -7.75 -1.65 21.23
N THR A 189 -7.77 -1.06 22.43
CA THR A 189 -9.02 -0.73 23.14
C THR A 189 -9.81 0.44 22.54
N ARG A 190 -9.32 1.09 21.47
CA ARG A 190 -10.09 2.09 20.70
C ARG A 190 -10.93 1.44 19.59
N MET A 191 -10.72 0.17 19.28
CA MET A 191 -11.46 -0.54 18.24
C MET A 191 -12.94 -0.65 18.64
N GLY A 192 -13.81 -0.16 17.78
CA GLY A 192 -15.26 -0.21 17.95
C GLY A 192 -15.91 -1.20 16.98
N VAL A 193 -17.24 -1.17 16.94
CA VAL A 193 -18.05 -2.08 16.11
C VAL A 193 -17.74 -1.92 14.61
N ASN A 194 -17.93 -3.02 13.87
CA ASN A 194 -17.72 -3.09 12.42
C ASN A 194 -16.35 -2.54 11.97
N SER A 195 -15.31 -2.78 12.77
CA SER A 195 -13.97 -2.27 12.49
C SER A 195 -12.96 -3.39 12.47
N LYS A 196 -11.94 -3.24 11.62
CA LYS A 196 -10.83 -4.17 11.51
C LYS A 196 -9.54 -3.42 11.82
N MET A 197 -8.66 -4.02 12.60
CA MET A 197 -7.35 -3.48 12.93
C MET A 197 -6.25 -4.40 12.40
N VAL A 198 -5.26 -3.80 11.76
CA VAL A 198 -4.07 -4.46 11.25
C VAL A 198 -2.87 -3.83 11.94
N ILE A 199 -2.14 -4.63 12.70
CA ILE A 199 -0.91 -4.25 13.38
C ILE A 199 0.25 -4.85 12.59
N THR A 200 1.17 -4.01 12.14
CA THR A 200 2.38 -4.43 11.41
C THR A 200 3.63 -4.07 12.21
N GLY A 201 4.66 -4.89 12.09
CA GLY A 201 5.98 -4.59 12.64
C GLY A 201 6.99 -5.71 12.46
N ASP A 202 8.23 -5.44 12.89
CA ASP A 202 9.33 -6.42 12.93
C ASP A 202 9.91 -6.46 14.34
N LEU A 203 9.82 -7.62 15.00
CA LEU A 203 10.35 -7.80 16.37
C LEU A 203 11.87 -7.65 16.44
N ASN A 204 12.57 -7.84 15.31
CA ASN A 204 14.03 -7.71 15.23
C ASN A 204 14.51 -6.28 14.93
N GLN A 205 13.61 -5.34 14.63
CA GLN A 205 13.93 -3.96 14.22
C GLN A 205 13.33 -2.93 15.18
N SER A 206 13.56 -3.08 16.48
CA SER A 206 13.18 -2.06 17.46
C SER A 206 14.14 -0.88 17.39
N ASP A 207 13.63 0.30 16.99
CA ASP A 207 14.41 1.53 16.98
C ASP A 207 14.60 2.12 18.39
N LEU A 208 13.75 1.70 19.33
CA LEU A 208 13.72 2.21 20.70
C LEU A 208 14.32 1.21 21.69
N LYS A 209 15.03 1.72 22.70
CA LYS A 209 15.53 0.96 23.86
C LYS A 209 14.50 0.81 24.98
N ILE A 210 13.22 0.81 24.63
CA ILE A 210 12.10 0.68 25.58
C ILE A 210 11.49 -0.73 25.46
N GLU A 211 10.61 -1.06 26.39
CA GLU A 211 9.85 -2.31 26.30
C GLU A 211 8.98 -2.31 25.04
N ASN A 212 9.15 -3.34 24.20
CA ASN A 212 8.48 -3.50 22.93
C ASN A 212 7.04 -4.00 23.13
N GLY A 213 6.07 -3.13 22.85
CA GLY A 213 4.63 -3.40 23.01
C GLY A 213 4.09 -4.44 22.02
N LEU A 214 4.70 -4.59 20.85
CA LEU A 214 4.36 -5.64 19.90
C LEU A 214 4.80 -7.01 20.42
N GLU A 215 6.02 -7.09 20.93
CA GLU A 215 6.55 -8.32 21.54
C GLU A 215 5.71 -8.74 22.76
N ASP A 216 5.37 -7.79 23.64
CA ASP A 216 4.53 -8.05 24.82
C ASP A 216 3.14 -8.57 24.42
N LEU A 217 2.49 -7.95 23.41
CA LEU A 217 1.20 -8.40 22.90
C LEU A 217 1.27 -9.85 22.39
N VAL A 218 2.28 -10.17 21.58
CA VAL A 218 2.47 -11.51 21.01
C VAL A 218 2.65 -12.55 22.12
N LYS A 219 3.48 -12.24 23.13
CA LYS A 219 3.67 -13.10 24.31
C LYS A 219 2.35 -13.34 25.05
N LYS A 220 1.57 -12.30 25.30
CA LYS A 220 0.27 -12.43 26.00
C LYS A 220 -0.76 -13.22 25.20
N LEU A 221 -0.81 -13.04 23.88
CA LEU A 221 -1.69 -13.81 23.01
C LEU A 221 -1.36 -15.30 23.03
N HIS A 222 -0.06 -15.64 23.04
CA HIS A 222 0.37 -17.04 23.16
C HIS A 222 -0.08 -17.65 24.49
N ILE A 223 0.14 -16.95 25.62
CA ILE A 223 -0.31 -17.39 26.95
C ILE A 223 -1.83 -17.55 26.98
N TYR A 224 -2.57 -16.60 26.41
CA TYR A 224 -4.04 -16.64 26.39
C TYR A 224 -4.55 -17.83 25.58
N LYS A 225 -3.96 -18.08 24.41
CA LYS A 225 -4.32 -19.22 23.54
C LYS A 225 -4.05 -20.58 24.20
N ASN A 226 -2.99 -20.69 25.01
CA ASN A 226 -2.73 -21.93 25.74
C ASN A 226 -3.74 -22.20 26.87
N LYS A 227 -4.43 -21.16 27.35
CA LYS A 227 -5.42 -21.24 28.44
C LYS A 227 -6.88 -21.33 27.95
N ASN A 228 -7.17 -20.90 26.72
CA ASN A 228 -8.53 -20.77 26.19
C ASN A 228 -8.65 -21.46 24.83
N SER A 229 -9.80 -22.08 24.58
CA SER A 229 -10.00 -22.95 23.42
C SER A 229 -10.14 -22.23 22.07
N SER A 230 -10.49 -20.94 22.05
CA SER A 230 -10.68 -20.20 20.79
C SER A 230 -10.14 -18.76 20.83
N LEU A 231 -9.57 -18.35 19.70
CA LEU A 231 -9.07 -17.01 19.43
C LEU A 231 -9.31 -16.68 17.95
N ASP A 232 -10.53 -16.89 17.49
CA ASP A 232 -10.80 -16.91 16.05
C ASP A 232 -10.77 -15.53 15.40
N ILE A 233 -11.16 -14.50 16.16
CA ILE A 233 -11.21 -13.11 15.72
C ILE A 233 -9.81 -12.45 15.64
N ILE A 234 -8.78 -13.06 16.22
CA ILE A 234 -7.40 -12.54 16.20
C ILE A 234 -6.51 -13.50 15.43
N LYS A 235 -5.89 -13.02 14.35
CA LYS A 235 -4.95 -13.82 13.55
C LYS A 235 -3.55 -13.22 13.59
N VAL A 236 -2.55 -14.09 13.71
CA VAL A 236 -1.14 -13.72 13.63
C VAL A 236 -0.55 -14.33 12.37
N VAL A 237 0.16 -13.53 11.59
CA VAL A 237 0.94 -13.95 10.42
C VAL A 237 2.39 -13.63 10.69
N ASN A 238 3.26 -14.63 10.58
CA ASN A 238 4.70 -14.46 10.66
C ASN A 238 5.26 -14.57 9.25
N PHE A 239 5.84 -13.50 8.76
CA PHE A 239 6.60 -13.47 7.53
C PHE A 239 8.06 -13.77 7.83
N GLU A 240 8.69 -14.51 6.94
CA GLU A 240 10.08 -14.93 6.99
C GLU A 240 10.92 -14.17 5.94
N LYS A 241 12.24 -14.42 5.88
CA LYS A 241 13.12 -13.73 4.92
C LYS A 241 12.79 -14.12 3.48
N GLU A 242 12.29 -15.34 3.29
CA GLU A 242 11.90 -15.93 2.02
C GLU A 242 10.67 -15.22 1.43
N ASP A 243 9.85 -14.58 2.27
CA ASP A 243 8.70 -13.78 1.86
C ASP A 243 9.09 -12.38 1.33
N ILE A 244 10.38 -12.04 1.34
CA ILE A 244 10.89 -10.75 0.86
C ILE A 244 10.86 -10.73 -0.66
N GLU A 245 9.95 -9.91 -1.18
CA GLU A 245 9.75 -9.70 -2.60
C GLU A 245 10.47 -8.44 -3.05
N ARG A 246 11.77 -8.60 -3.31
CA ARG A 246 12.63 -7.56 -3.87
C ARG A 246 13.18 -7.98 -5.23
N SER A 247 13.57 -6.99 -6.04
CA SER A 247 14.20 -7.27 -7.33
C SER A 247 15.47 -8.12 -7.15
N GLU A 248 15.80 -8.92 -8.16
CA GLU A 248 17.01 -9.75 -8.21
C GLU A 248 18.28 -8.94 -7.84
N LEU A 249 18.34 -7.69 -8.31
CA LEU A 249 19.41 -6.75 -7.99
C LEU A 249 19.48 -6.46 -6.49
N VAL A 250 18.35 -6.11 -5.87
CA VAL A 250 18.33 -5.76 -4.44
C VAL A 250 18.61 -6.99 -3.58
N LYS A 251 18.13 -8.17 -3.96
CA LYS A 251 18.50 -9.44 -3.30
C LYS A 251 20.01 -9.65 -3.34
N LYS A 252 20.64 -9.55 -4.53
CA LYS A 252 22.10 -9.64 -4.69
C LYS A 252 22.86 -8.59 -3.88
N ILE A 253 22.37 -7.36 -3.82
CA ILE A 253 22.98 -6.30 -3.01
C ILE A 253 22.88 -6.66 -1.52
N LEU A 254 21.72 -7.10 -1.03
CA LEU A 254 21.56 -7.52 0.36
C LEU A 254 22.52 -8.67 0.69
N ASP A 255 22.65 -9.66 -0.20
CA ASP A 255 23.61 -10.75 -0.02
C ASP A 255 25.06 -10.24 0.05
N ILE A 256 25.45 -9.24 -0.75
CA ILE A 256 26.79 -8.63 -0.70
C ILE A 256 27.03 -7.94 0.65
N TYR A 257 26.05 -7.24 1.21
CA TYR A 257 26.17 -6.57 2.51
C TYR A 257 26.03 -7.54 3.70
N GLU A 258 25.23 -8.61 3.57
CA GLU A 258 25.05 -9.65 4.61
C GLU A 258 26.23 -10.63 4.66
N ASN A 259 26.94 -10.81 3.54
CA ASN A 259 28.25 -11.45 3.52
C ASN A 259 29.25 -10.56 4.24
N LYS A 260 29.21 -10.61 5.57
CA LYS A 260 30.31 -10.20 6.45
C LYS A 260 31.57 -10.67 5.78
N THR A 261 32.41 -9.70 5.42
CA THR A 261 33.74 -9.91 4.87
C THR A 261 34.42 -10.96 5.73
N SER A 262 34.36 -12.22 5.30
CA SER A 262 35.29 -13.23 5.77
C SER A 262 36.61 -12.64 5.34
N THR A 263 37.37 -12.11 6.29
CA THR A 263 38.77 -11.76 6.11
C THR A 263 39.42 -13.00 5.50
N VAL A 264 39.53 -13.00 4.18
CA VAL A 264 40.40 -13.93 3.47
C VAL A 264 41.77 -13.52 3.96
N ILE A 265 42.28 -14.25 4.95
CA ILE A 265 43.70 -14.23 5.27
C ILE A 265 44.35 -14.70 3.98
N VAL A 266 44.85 -13.75 3.19
CA VAL A 266 45.78 -14.02 2.10
C VAL A 266 47.03 -14.56 2.78
N GLN A 267 47.10 -15.88 2.93
CA GLN A 267 48.38 -16.54 3.13
C GLN A 267 49.15 -16.30 1.84
N ASN A 268 50.16 -15.43 1.93
CA ASN A 268 51.17 -15.28 0.90
C ASN A 268 51.88 -16.63 0.73
N SER A 269 51.42 -17.45 -0.20
CA SER A 269 52.23 -18.49 -0.81
C SER A 269 52.78 -17.94 -2.12
N THR A 270 54.01 -17.42 -2.05
CA THR A 270 54.90 -17.38 -3.20
C THR A 270 55.02 -18.80 -3.74
N ASN A 271 54.59 -19.04 -4.99
CA ASN A 271 55.39 -19.74 -6.01
C ASN A 271 54.61 -19.90 -7.33
N THR A 272 55.15 -19.21 -8.34
CA THR A 272 55.37 -19.67 -9.73
C THR A 272 54.67 -20.96 -10.18
N ASN A 273 53.75 -20.88 -11.15
CA ASN A 273 54.04 -21.23 -12.55
C ASN A 273 52.77 -21.23 -13.42
N ASN A 274 53.02 -20.92 -14.68
CA ASN A 274 52.18 -20.92 -15.88
C ASN A 274 51.11 -22.02 -15.92
N ASP A 275 49.92 -21.67 -16.42
CA ASP A 275 49.38 -22.33 -17.61
C ASP A 275 48.21 -21.57 -18.24
N THR A 276 48.33 -21.38 -19.54
CA THR A 276 47.32 -20.84 -20.45
C THR A 276 46.18 -21.84 -20.63
N ASN A 277 44.91 -21.43 -20.52
CA ASN A 277 43.86 -22.03 -21.34
C ASN A 277 42.61 -21.15 -21.53
N LYS A 278 42.21 -21.12 -22.81
CA LYS A 278 41.09 -20.40 -23.43
C LYS A 278 39.72 -20.88 -22.92
N ILE A 279 38.78 -19.98 -22.68
CA ILE A 279 37.34 -20.28 -22.74
C ILE A 279 36.62 -19.17 -23.54
N LYS A 280 35.86 -19.60 -24.55
CA LYS A 280 35.06 -18.81 -25.50
C LYS A 280 33.83 -18.18 -24.83
N PRO A 281 33.29 -17.04 -25.32
CA PRO A 281 32.00 -16.56 -24.85
C PRO A 281 30.88 -17.37 -25.52
N ASN A 282 30.10 -18.09 -24.74
CA ASN A 282 28.88 -18.73 -25.23
C ASN A 282 27.76 -17.68 -25.24
N ASN A 283 27.33 -17.29 -26.44
CA ASN A 283 26.09 -16.54 -26.67
C ASN A 283 24.89 -17.42 -26.27
N GLY A 284 24.24 -17.07 -25.16
CA GLY A 284 22.91 -17.54 -24.80
C GLY A 284 22.09 -16.36 -24.33
N TYR A 285 21.20 -15.86 -25.18
CA TYR A 285 20.20 -14.86 -24.78
C TYR A 285 19.24 -15.50 -23.78
N ILE A 286 19.41 -15.17 -22.49
CA ILE A 286 18.41 -15.44 -21.46
C ILE A 286 17.35 -14.33 -21.60
N LEU A 287 16.11 -14.72 -21.91
CA LEU A 287 14.96 -13.83 -21.86
C LEU A 287 14.78 -13.35 -20.41
N ASN A 288 15.21 -12.11 -20.14
CA ASN A 288 14.94 -11.42 -18.89
C ASN A 288 13.44 -11.06 -18.83
N ASN A 289 12.73 -11.64 -17.87
CA ASN A 289 11.43 -11.13 -17.40
C ASN A 289 11.65 -9.89 -16.52
N ASP A 290 12.23 -8.84 -17.13
CA ASP A 290 12.48 -7.58 -16.45
C ASP A 290 11.15 -6.85 -16.25
N ALA A 291 10.76 -6.64 -15.00
CA ALA A 291 9.65 -5.77 -14.63
C ALA A 291 10.13 -4.31 -14.65
N ALA A 292 10.48 -3.82 -15.83
CA ALA A 292 10.63 -2.42 -16.12
C ALA A 292 10.06 -2.16 -17.52
N LEU A 293 8.90 -1.54 -17.57
CA LEU A 293 8.26 -1.12 -18.82
C LEU A 293 9.18 -0.19 -19.61
N ILE A 294 9.61 -0.64 -20.79
CA ILE A 294 10.11 0.22 -21.87
C ILE A 294 8.89 0.81 -22.59
N PRO A 295 8.77 2.15 -22.75
CA PRO A 295 7.71 2.73 -23.56
C PRO A 295 7.91 2.37 -25.05
N LYS A 296 6.91 1.74 -25.67
CA LYS A 296 6.82 1.60 -27.13
C LYS A 296 6.39 2.93 -27.73
N HIS A 297 7.34 3.82 -28.04
CA HIS A 297 7.28 4.76 -29.16
C HIS A 297 8.65 5.39 -29.34
N HIS A 298 9.54 4.75 -30.10
CA HIS A 298 10.59 5.36 -30.93
C HIS A 298 11.27 4.24 -31.74
N ILE A 299 10.49 3.58 -32.60
CA ILE A 299 11.02 2.90 -33.78
C ILE A 299 10.48 3.66 -34.99
N THR A 300 11.30 4.57 -35.50
CA THR A 300 11.33 4.99 -36.90
C THR A 300 12.82 4.98 -37.24
N LYS A 301 13.30 3.87 -37.83
CA LYS A 301 13.54 3.68 -39.26
C LYS A 301 14.49 4.73 -39.86
N ASN A 302 15.53 4.18 -40.50
CA ASN A 302 16.48 4.79 -41.44
C ASN A 302 17.70 5.45 -40.81
N THR A 303 18.82 4.72 -40.71
CA THR A 303 19.86 4.44 -41.75
C THR A 303 20.92 5.53 -41.75
N ASP A 304 22.16 5.07 -41.48
CA ASP A 304 23.44 5.50 -42.04
C ASP A 304 23.74 7.01 -42.13
N ILE A 305 24.89 7.39 -41.57
CA ILE A 305 26.02 8.09 -42.22
C ILE A 305 26.85 8.81 -41.15
N PHE A 306 28.14 8.44 -41.09
CA PHE A 306 29.35 9.23 -40.80
C PHE A 306 29.31 10.35 -39.72
N PHE A 307 30.26 10.51 -38.81
CA PHE A 307 31.71 10.66 -39.02
C PHE A 307 32.44 10.50 -37.67
N ASN A 308 33.66 9.97 -37.75
CA ASN A 308 34.73 10.16 -36.77
C ASN A 308 34.99 11.64 -36.45
N GLY A 309 35.47 11.92 -35.22
CA GLY A 309 36.50 12.94 -35.03
C GLY A 309 36.35 13.84 -33.80
N LEU A 310 37.43 13.80 -32.99
CA LEU A 310 37.86 14.68 -31.89
C LEU A 310 37.35 14.35 -30.48
#